data_AF-A0A965M8L7-F1
#
_entry.id   AF-A0A965M8L7-F1
#
_cell.length_a   1.000
_cell.length_b   1.000
_cell.length_c   1.000
_cell.angle_alpha   90.00
_cell.angle_beta   90.00
_cell.angle_gamma   90.00
#
_symmetry.space_group_name_H-M   'P 1'
#
loop_
_entity.id
_entity.type
_entity.pdbx_description
1 polymer ?
#
loop_
_entity_poly.entity_id
_entity_poly.type
_entity_poly.pdbx_seq_one_letter_code
_entity_poly.pdbx_strand_id
1 'polypeptide(L)'
;HDQIRRGAAKGVGNPVFYVGAKTGRDGLAGAAFASRDLTEESKADRPAVQVGDPFVGKLLFEACLELYAKPDLVVGVQDMGAAGLTCSTCETASRGGSGIEIELDRVPQRETGMTPYEILLSESQERMLIIVHKGREKELKEIFAKWGLDAAEIGFVTETGKVVVKAGGKVVAEVPARLLADDAPVYEREAKVPAKLAERQKLDLKKILPGQPRVREDLLKLAASPATGSRRWVWNQYDHMVGLRTVVRPGSDAAVLRIEKPGGGWVHVAMTLDGNGRWCAQDPREGSKALVAEACRNLACAGAVPLGLTDNLNYGNPHDPEIFWQLREGVEGMAEACRFFDLPVTGGN
;
A
#
# COMPACT_ATOMS: atom_id res chain seq x y z
N HIS A 1 -22.31 -5.31 -3.80
CA HIS A 1 -21.19 -4.82 -4.63
C HIS A 1 -21.31 -3.34 -4.97
N ASP A 2 -22.49 -2.74 -4.84
CA ASP A 2 -22.77 -1.36 -5.33
C ASP A 2 -22.12 -0.24 -4.50
N GLN A 3 -21.50 -0.57 -3.37
CA GLN A 3 -20.70 0.36 -2.55
C GLN A 3 -19.20 0.30 -2.86
N ILE A 4 -18.75 -0.63 -3.72
CA ILE A 4 -17.34 -0.68 -4.15
C ILE A 4 -17.08 0.53 -5.05
N ARG A 5 -16.23 1.45 -4.57
CA ARG A 5 -15.77 2.62 -5.34
C ARG A 5 -14.40 2.32 -5.95
N ARG A 6 -14.15 2.84 -7.14
CA ARG A 6 -12.89 2.68 -7.89
C ARG A 6 -12.25 4.05 -8.09
N GLY A 7 -10.92 4.10 -8.18
CA GLY A 7 -10.19 5.33 -8.49
C GLY A 7 -10.19 5.68 -9.98
N ALA A 8 -11.36 5.86 -10.60
CA ALA A 8 -11.49 6.23 -12.00
C ALA A 8 -12.18 7.58 -12.18
N ALA A 9 -11.58 8.49 -12.96
CA ALA A 9 -12.20 9.74 -13.37
C ALA A 9 -13.14 9.47 -14.55
N LYS A 10 -14.45 9.57 -14.33
CA LYS A 10 -15.44 9.42 -15.39
C LYS A 10 -16.43 10.58 -15.36
N GLY A 11 -17.10 10.80 -16.49
CA GLY A 11 -18.09 11.85 -16.66
C GLY A 11 -17.44 13.23 -16.83
N VAL A 12 -17.40 13.72 -18.07
CA VAL A 12 -16.86 15.03 -18.41
C VAL A 12 -17.58 16.13 -17.63
N GLY A 13 -16.82 17.05 -17.07
CA GLY A 13 -17.31 18.16 -16.25
C GLY A 13 -17.67 17.77 -14.82
N ASN A 14 -17.49 16.51 -14.40
CA ASN A 14 -17.56 16.17 -12.98
C ASN A 14 -16.43 16.88 -12.22
N PRO A 15 -16.76 17.55 -11.09
CA PRO A 15 -15.78 18.29 -10.31
C PRO A 15 -14.81 17.35 -9.57
N VAL A 16 -13.57 17.80 -9.49
CA VAL A 16 -12.47 17.13 -8.79
C VAL A 16 -12.19 17.90 -7.50
N PHE A 17 -12.34 17.22 -6.38
CA PHE A 17 -12.13 17.73 -5.04
C PHE A 17 -10.83 17.22 -4.43
N TYR A 18 -10.14 18.13 -3.77
CA TYR A 18 -9.11 17.84 -2.80
C TYR A 18 -9.74 17.90 -1.41
N VAL A 19 -9.51 16.88 -0.59
CA VAL A 19 -9.99 16.83 0.80
C VAL A 19 -8.90 16.35 1.74
N GLY A 20 -8.97 16.78 3.00
CA GLY A 20 -8.06 16.35 4.07
C GLY A 20 -7.07 17.44 4.49
N ALA A 21 -5.85 17.03 4.87
CA ALA A 21 -4.81 17.93 5.34
C ALA A 21 -4.33 18.88 4.23
N LYS A 22 -3.73 20.02 4.59
CA LYS A 22 -3.20 21.01 3.64
C LYS A 22 -1.83 20.59 3.10
N THR A 23 -1.56 20.89 1.83
CA THR A 23 -0.30 20.59 1.15
C THR A 23 0.85 21.45 1.72
N GLY A 24 1.94 20.80 2.11
CA GLY A 24 3.21 21.44 2.52
C GLY A 24 4.39 20.89 1.74
N ARG A 25 5.63 21.29 2.08
CA ARG A 25 6.87 20.80 1.45
C ARG A 25 7.32 19.44 2.02
N ASP A 26 6.36 18.54 2.21
CA ASP A 26 6.61 17.23 2.82
C ASP A 26 6.99 16.21 1.73
N GLY A 27 8.03 15.41 2.00
CA GLY A 27 8.38 14.25 1.17
C GLY A 27 8.67 14.56 -0.30
N LEU A 28 9.15 15.77 -0.62
CA LEU A 28 9.56 16.10 -1.98
C LEU A 28 10.69 15.15 -2.41
N ALA A 29 10.40 14.30 -3.41
CA ALA A 29 11.26 13.20 -3.85
C ALA A 29 11.40 12.02 -2.85
N GLY A 30 10.43 11.82 -1.96
CA GLY A 30 10.40 10.69 -1.01
C GLY A 30 10.46 9.32 -1.68
N ALA A 31 9.69 9.11 -2.74
CA ALA A 31 9.77 7.87 -3.54
C ALA A 31 11.14 7.67 -4.22
N ALA A 32 11.77 8.74 -4.71
CA ALA A 32 13.11 8.66 -5.27
C ALA A 32 14.15 8.34 -4.20
N PHE A 33 13.99 8.89 -2.98
CA PHE A 33 14.84 8.55 -1.84
C PHE A 33 14.70 7.08 -1.44
N ALA A 34 13.48 6.54 -1.37
CA ALA A 34 13.22 5.13 -1.08
C ALA A 34 13.81 4.17 -2.12
N SER A 35 14.12 4.67 -3.33
CA SER A 35 14.69 3.91 -4.43
C SER A 35 16.22 4.00 -4.52
N ARG A 36 16.89 4.75 -3.63
CA ARG A 36 18.35 4.90 -3.60
C ARG A 36 18.98 3.97 -2.58
N ASP A 37 20.23 3.57 -2.83
CA ASP A 37 21.02 2.85 -1.84
C ASP A 37 21.18 3.70 -0.57
N LEU A 38 20.83 3.14 0.59
CA LEU A 38 21.00 3.78 1.88
C LEU A 38 22.46 3.70 2.29
N THR A 39 23.14 4.84 2.33
CA THR A 39 24.52 4.97 2.81
C THR A 39 24.55 5.65 4.19
N GLU A 40 25.72 5.65 4.84
CA GLU A 40 25.89 6.37 6.10
C GLU A 40 25.63 7.89 5.96
N GLU A 41 25.79 8.44 4.76
CA GLU A 41 25.50 9.84 4.41
C GLU A 41 23.99 10.11 4.28
N SER A 42 23.18 9.09 3.95
CA SER A 42 21.70 9.17 3.89
C SER A 42 21.06 9.51 5.24
N LYS A 43 21.81 9.48 6.35
CA LYS A 43 21.36 9.93 7.67
C LYS A 43 21.03 11.43 7.73
N ALA A 44 21.61 12.24 6.83
CA ALA A 44 21.33 13.67 6.72
C ALA A 44 19.95 13.96 6.11
N ASP A 45 19.38 13.00 5.36
CA ASP A 45 18.09 13.12 4.67
C ASP A 45 16.88 12.75 5.55
N ARG A 46 17.07 12.61 6.87
CA ARG A 46 16.00 12.43 7.87
C ARG A 46 14.80 13.39 7.75
N PRO A 47 14.92 14.64 7.27
CA PRO A 47 13.76 15.51 7.04
C PRO A 47 12.77 15.00 5.98
N ALA A 48 13.12 14.00 5.17
CA ALA A 48 12.20 13.33 4.24
C ALA A 48 11.21 12.37 4.95
N VAL A 49 11.38 12.12 6.25
CA VAL A 49 10.47 11.29 7.04
C VAL A 49 9.14 12.01 7.23
N GLN A 50 8.12 11.48 6.57
CA GLN A 50 6.74 11.95 6.65
C GLN A 50 6.21 11.79 8.08
N VAL A 51 5.52 12.81 8.58
CA VAL A 51 4.79 12.75 9.85
C VAL A 51 3.31 12.78 9.53
N GLY A 52 2.64 11.64 9.73
CA GLY A 52 1.19 11.55 9.60
C GLY A 52 0.47 12.13 10.81
N ASP A 53 -0.73 12.65 10.59
CA ASP A 53 -1.67 13.05 11.64
C ASP A 53 -2.82 12.01 11.73
N PRO A 54 -2.74 11.02 12.65
CA PRO A 54 -3.75 9.98 12.76
C PRO A 54 -5.13 10.53 13.18
N PHE A 55 -5.22 11.72 13.78
CA PHE A 55 -6.48 12.33 14.16
C PHE A 55 -7.19 12.89 12.93
N VAL A 56 -6.47 13.63 12.08
CA VAL A 56 -7.01 14.07 10.78
C VAL A 56 -7.34 12.86 9.91
N GLY A 57 -6.48 11.84 9.89
CA GLY A 57 -6.72 10.59 9.18
C GLY A 57 -8.01 9.91 9.62
N LYS A 58 -8.32 9.91 10.92
CA LYS A 58 -9.58 9.34 11.43
C LYS A 58 -10.81 10.16 10.99
N LEU A 59 -10.74 11.48 11.02
CA LEU A 59 -11.82 12.35 10.54
C LEU A 59 -12.05 12.13 9.03
N LEU A 60 -10.96 12.06 8.25
CA LEU A 60 -11.01 11.84 6.81
C LEU A 60 -11.63 10.47 6.48
N PHE A 61 -11.25 9.44 7.22
CA PHE A 61 -11.83 8.11 7.09
C PHE A 61 -13.35 8.12 7.30
N GLU A 62 -13.84 8.73 8.38
CA GLU A 62 -15.28 8.79 8.68
C GLU A 62 -16.05 9.63 7.66
N ALA A 63 -15.50 10.78 7.24
CA ALA A 63 -16.09 11.62 6.20
C ALA A 63 -16.23 10.86 4.88
N CYS A 64 -15.20 10.10 4.49
CA CYS A 64 -15.23 9.26 3.29
C CYS A 64 -16.28 8.14 3.41
N LEU A 65 -16.38 7.45 4.55
CA LEU A 65 -17.41 6.42 4.75
C LEU A 65 -18.83 6.99 4.66
N GLU A 66 -19.08 8.14 5.27
CA GLU A 66 -20.37 8.83 5.18
C GLU A 66 -20.67 9.26 3.75
N LEU A 67 -19.67 9.74 3.01
CA LEU A 67 -19.78 10.09 1.59
C LEU A 67 -20.14 8.85 0.75
N TYR A 68 -19.50 7.70 0.98
CA TYR A 68 -19.74 6.48 0.21
C TYR A 68 -21.09 5.84 0.49
N ALA A 69 -21.65 6.07 1.68
CA ALA A 69 -23.00 5.65 2.04
C ALA A 69 -24.08 6.41 1.25
N LYS A 70 -23.75 7.56 0.62
CA LYS A 70 -24.67 8.27 -0.28
C LYS A 70 -24.72 7.56 -1.64
N PRO A 71 -25.91 7.07 -2.07
CA PRO A 71 -26.05 6.45 -3.38
C PRO A 71 -25.68 7.42 -4.50
N ASP A 72 -24.94 6.94 -5.49
CA ASP A 72 -24.60 7.63 -6.74
C ASP A 72 -24.02 9.05 -6.57
N LEU A 73 -23.33 9.31 -5.46
CA LEU A 73 -22.67 10.60 -5.21
C LEU A 73 -21.25 10.60 -5.77
N VAL A 74 -20.50 9.56 -5.45
CA VAL A 74 -19.06 9.45 -5.72
C VAL A 74 -18.82 8.68 -7.00
N VAL A 75 -18.09 9.30 -7.91
CA VAL A 75 -17.67 8.74 -9.20
C VAL A 75 -16.32 8.04 -9.06
N GLY A 76 -15.38 8.69 -8.38
CA GLY A 76 -14.01 8.23 -8.24
C GLY A 76 -13.37 8.73 -6.96
N VAL A 77 -12.44 7.95 -6.43
CA VAL A 77 -11.70 8.25 -5.20
C VAL A 77 -10.27 7.78 -5.37
N GLN A 78 -9.30 8.60 -4.98
CA GLN A 78 -7.90 8.23 -4.98
C GLN A 78 -7.20 8.81 -3.76
N ASP A 79 -6.41 8.00 -3.06
CA ASP A 79 -5.49 8.47 -2.03
C ASP A 79 -4.30 9.21 -2.65
N MET A 80 -3.67 10.09 -1.88
CA MET A 80 -2.55 10.90 -2.33
C MET A 80 -1.29 10.55 -1.56
N GLY A 81 -0.58 9.53 -2.04
CA GLY A 81 0.70 9.08 -1.52
C GLY A 81 1.89 9.62 -2.31
N ALA A 82 2.73 8.70 -2.80
CA ALA A 82 3.94 8.99 -3.56
C ALA A 82 3.65 9.88 -4.79
N ALA A 83 4.48 10.90 -5.00
CA ALA A 83 4.27 11.93 -6.04
C ALA A 83 2.92 12.67 -6.00
N GLY A 84 2.16 12.57 -4.90
CA GLY A 84 1.06 13.45 -4.53
C GLY A 84 -0.03 13.66 -5.59
N LEU A 85 -0.28 14.95 -5.91
CA LEU A 85 -1.28 15.36 -6.91
C LEU A 85 -0.94 14.83 -8.30
N THR A 86 0.35 14.71 -8.63
CA THR A 86 0.79 14.25 -9.94
C THR A 86 0.32 12.81 -10.19
N CYS A 87 0.65 11.90 -9.27
CA CYS A 87 0.26 10.51 -9.39
C CYS A 87 -1.26 10.35 -9.31
N SER A 88 -1.89 10.90 -8.27
CA SER A 88 -3.33 10.74 -8.04
C SER A 88 -4.19 11.25 -9.21
N THR A 89 -3.84 12.38 -9.84
CA THR A 89 -4.57 12.87 -11.02
C THR A 89 -4.29 12.04 -12.28
N CYS A 90 -3.04 11.67 -12.54
CA CYS A 90 -2.68 10.90 -13.74
C CYS A 90 -3.28 9.49 -13.70
N GLU A 91 -3.14 8.77 -12.59
CA GLU A 91 -3.68 7.42 -12.46
C GLU A 91 -5.21 7.40 -12.55
N THR A 92 -5.87 8.36 -11.90
CA THR A 92 -7.34 8.43 -11.88
C THR A 92 -7.88 8.79 -13.26
N ALA A 93 -7.23 9.72 -13.98
CA ALA A 93 -7.53 10.04 -15.37
C ALA A 93 -7.31 8.83 -16.29
N SER A 94 -6.17 8.14 -16.14
CA SER A 94 -5.81 6.99 -16.97
C SER A 94 -6.79 5.83 -16.82
N ARG A 95 -7.07 5.40 -15.58
CA ARG A 95 -8.09 4.37 -15.28
C ARG A 95 -9.50 4.75 -15.73
N GLY A 96 -9.77 6.05 -15.82
CA GLY A 96 -11.01 6.63 -16.32
C GLY A 96 -11.15 6.61 -17.85
N GLY A 97 -10.03 6.55 -18.58
CA GLY A 97 -10.00 6.84 -20.02
C GLY A 97 -10.34 8.30 -20.32
N SER A 98 -10.05 9.21 -19.39
CA SER A 98 -10.41 10.63 -19.44
C SER A 98 -9.19 11.54 -19.25
N GLY A 99 -9.39 12.85 -19.24
CA GLY A 99 -8.42 13.83 -18.73
C GLY A 99 -8.88 14.44 -17.41
N ILE A 100 -8.01 15.23 -16.80
CA ILE A 100 -8.29 16.06 -15.62
C ILE A 100 -7.62 17.42 -15.82
N GLU A 101 -8.34 18.50 -15.56
CA GLU A 101 -7.74 19.84 -15.43
C GLU A 101 -7.81 20.29 -13.97
N ILE A 102 -6.70 20.75 -13.40
CA ILE A 102 -6.64 21.33 -12.04
C ILE A 102 -6.02 22.72 -12.05
N GLU A 103 -6.42 23.54 -11.07
CA GLU A 103 -5.87 24.87 -10.76
C GLU A 103 -5.18 24.82 -9.39
N LEU A 104 -3.86 25.02 -9.38
CA LEU A 104 -3.03 24.91 -8.17
C LEU A 104 -3.34 26.00 -7.15
N ASP A 105 -3.81 27.16 -7.59
CA ASP A 105 -4.21 28.24 -6.67
C ASP A 105 -5.41 27.86 -5.80
N ARG A 106 -6.16 26.82 -6.17
CA ARG A 106 -7.29 26.29 -5.39
C ARG A 106 -6.89 25.18 -4.43
N VAL A 107 -5.66 24.67 -4.52
CA VAL A 107 -5.17 23.61 -3.63
C VAL A 107 -4.92 24.20 -2.24
N PRO A 108 -5.49 23.64 -1.17
CA PRO A 108 -5.20 24.07 0.19
C PRO A 108 -3.71 23.89 0.52
N GLN A 109 -3.06 24.97 0.95
CA GLN A 109 -1.63 24.99 1.27
C GLN A 109 -1.40 25.39 2.73
N ARG A 110 -0.43 24.74 3.39
CA ARG A 110 0.01 25.09 4.75
C ARG A 110 1.14 26.11 4.75
N GLU A 111 1.95 26.12 3.69
CA GLU A 111 3.10 27.00 3.52
C GLU A 111 2.85 28.02 2.41
N THR A 112 3.42 29.21 2.56
CA THR A 112 3.32 30.26 1.53
C THR A 112 4.46 30.14 0.51
N GLY A 113 4.20 30.64 -0.70
CA GLY A 113 5.21 30.72 -1.77
C GLY A 113 5.66 29.35 -2.29
N MET A 114 4.82 28.33 -2.20
CA MET A 114 5.10 27.04 -2.82
C MET A 114 5.06 27.16 -4.34
N THR A 115 6.04 26.56 -5.00
CA THR A 115 6.11 26.48 -6.47
C THR A 115 5.14 25.42 -7.00
N PRO A 116 4.73 25.49 -8.27
CA PRO A 116 3.92 24.44 -8.89
C PRO A 116 4.50 23.03 -8.72
N TYR A 117 5.82 22.90 -8.82
CA TYR A 117 6.54 21.64 -8.62
C TYR A 117 6.34 21.08 -7.19
N GLU A 118 6.54 21.93 -6.18
CA GLU A 118 6.38 21.53 -4.77
C GLU A 118 4.93 21.15 -4.44
N ILE A 119 3.94 21.88 -4.97
CA ILE A 119 2.52 21.56 -4.75
C ILE A 119 2.16 20.21 -5.39
N LEU A 120 2.64 19.96 -6.61
CA LEU A 120 2.33 18.77 -7.39
C LEU A 120 2.93 17.48 -6.82
N LEU A 121 4.17 17.56 -6.34
CA LEU A 121 4.95 16.39 -5.88
C LEU A 121 5.04 16.26 -4.36
N SER A 122 4.42 17.16 -3.63
CA SER A 122 4.28 17.04 -2.18
C SER A 122 3.61 15.73 -1.80
N GLU A 123 4.21 15.02 -0.85
CA GLU A 123 3.72 13.77 -0.25
C GLU A 123 3.18 14.03 1.17
N SER A 124 2.63 15.22 1.42
CA SER A 124 1.87 15.49 2.66
C SER A 124 0.83 14.40 2.91
N GLN A 125 0.69 13.98 4.15
CA GLN A 125 -0.15 12.86 4.54
C GLN A 125 -1.64 13.26 4.69
N GLU A 126 -2.52 12.27 4.84
CA GLU A 126 -3.97 12.44 5.07
C GLU A 126 -4.69 13.30 4.03
N ARG A 127 -4.48 12.99 2.75
CA ARG A 127 -5.13 13.67 1.63
C ARG A 127 -5.79 12.68 0.68
N MET A 128 -6.93 13.08 0.13
CA MET A 128 -7.66 12.31 -0.87
C MET A 128 -8.11 13.22 -2.02
N LEU A 129 -8.11 12.65 -3.22
CA LEU A 129 -8.74 13.18 -4.41
C LEU A 129 -10.11 12.51 -4.58
N ILE A 130 -11.19 13.30 -4.65
CA ILE A 130 -12.55 12.79 -4.78
C ILE A 130 -13.25 13.41 -5.98
N ILE A 131 -13.91 12.59 -6.79
CA ILE A 131 -14.70 13.02 -7.93
C ILE A 131 -16.15 12.68 -7.65
N VAL A 132 -17.03 13.68 -7.72
CA VAL A 132 -18.47 13.52 -7.50
C VAL A 132 -19.25 13.83 -8.76
N HIS A 133 -20.50 13.38 -8.82
CA HIS A 133 -21.39 13.77 -9.91
C HIS A 133 -21.66 15.29 -9.87
N LYS A 134 -21.55 15.94 -11.03
CA LYS A 134 -21.84 17.36 -11.20
C LYS A 134 -23.24 17.72 -10.66
N GLY A 135 -23.34 18.82 -9.94
CA GLY A 135 -24.56 19.28 -9.27
C GLY A 135 -24.73 18.75 -7.84
N ARG A 136 -23.84 17.87 -7.38
CA ARG A 136 -23.86 17.30 -6.01
C ARG A 136 -22.68 17.76 -5.15
N GLU A 137 -21.99 18.82 -5.55
CA GLU A 137 -20.83 19.40 -4.86
C GLU A 137 -21.16 19.81 -3.43
N LYS A 138 -22.39 20.32 -3.23
CA LYS A 138 -22.87 20.79 -1.93
C LYS A 138 -22.90 19.66 -0.90
N GLU A 139 -23.35 18.46 -1.29
CA GLU A 139 -23.42 17.31 -0.38
C GLU A 139 -22.03 16.89 0.11
N LEU A 140 -21.03 16.88 -0.78
CA LEU A 140 -19.65 16.62 -0.38
C LEU A 140 -19.15 17.68 0.61
N LYS A 141 -19.33 18.97 0.28
CA LYS A 141 -18.86 20.07 1.14
C LYS A 141 -19.51 20.03 2.53
N GLU A 142 -20.80 19.72 2.61
CA GLU A 142 -21.53 19.58 3.88
C GLU A 142 -21.02 18.42 4.73
N ILE A 143 -20.76 17.25 4.12
CA ILE A 143 -20.22 16.09 4.84
C ILE A 143 -18.82 16.40 5.39
N PHE A 144 -17.92 16.95 4.57
CA PHE A 144 -16.57 17.26 5.04
C PHE A 144 -16.56 18.37 6.10
N ALA A 145 -17.40 19.40 5.95
CA ALA A 145 -17.55 20.44 6.96
C ALA A 145 -18.07 19.90 8.31
N LYS A 146 -19.00 18.93 8.30
CA LYS A 146 -19.48 18.25 9.52
C LYS A 146 -18.34 17.57 10.29
N TRP A 147 -17.37 17.00 9.57
CA TRP A 147 -16.20 16.35 10.16
C TRP A 147 -15.03 17.32 10.42
N GLY A 148 -15.23 18.63 10.20
CA GLY A 148 -14.21 19.65 10.43
C GLY A 148 -13.07 19.63 9.42
N LEU A 149 -13.33 19.14 8.20
CA LEU A 149 -12.34 19.01 7.14
C LEU A 149 -12.59 19.99 6.00
N ASP A 150 -11.50 20.51 5.43
CA ASP A 150 -11.55 21.33 4.23
C ASP A 150 -11.84 20.45 2.99
N ALA A 151 -12.67 20.98 2.08
CA ALA A 151 -12.97 20.38 0.79
C ALA A 151 -12.89 21.45 -0.31
N ALA A 152 -11.84 21.39 -1.12
CA ALA A 152 -11.58 22.36 -2.17
C ALA A 152 -11.86 21.75 -3.54
N GLU A 153 -12.66 22.44 -4.35
CA GLU A 153 -12.86 22.10 -5.74
C GLU A 153 -11.67 22.62 -6.55
N ILE A 154 -10.74 21.72 -6.87
CA ILE A 154 -9.48 22.09 -7.52
C ILE A 154 -9.54 21.98 -9.04
N GLY A 155 -10.54 21.30 -9.60
CA GLY A 155 -10.56 20.98 -11.01
C GLY A 155 -11.81 20.25 -11.49
N PHE A 156 -11.73 19.67 -12.68
CA PHE A 156 -12.81 18.90 -13.29
C PHE A 156 -12.28 17.85 -14.28
N VAL A 157 -13.09 16.83 -14.52
CA VAL A 157 -12.82 15.77 -15.50
C VAL A 157 -13.01 16.31 -16.92
N THR A 158 -12.10 15.99 -17.82
CA THR A 158 -12.13 16.40 -19.25
C THR A 158 -12.16 15.17 -20.16
N GLU A 159 -12.42 15.38 -21.45
CA GLU A 159 -12.38 14.31 -22.48
C GLU A 159 -11.04 14.25 -23.23
N THR A 160 -10.04 15.04 -22.83
CA THR A 160 -8.81 15.23 -23.61
C THR A 160 -7.83 14.07 -23.51
N GLY A 161 -7.99 13.18 -22.51
CA GLY A 161 -7.00 12.14 -22.18
C GLY A 161 -5.73 12.69 -21.53
N LYS A 162 -5.69 13.98 -21.19
CA LYS A 162 -4.52 14.68 -20.63
C LYS A 162 -4.79 15.18 -19.23
N VAL A 163 -3.73 15.21 -18.42
CA VAL A 163 -3.70 16.01 -17.19
C VAL A 163 -3.15 17.39 -17.54
N VAL A 164 -3.96 18.42 -17.28
CA VAL A 164 -3.61 19.83 -17.46
C VAL A 164 -3.54 20.49 -16.10
N VAL A 165 -2.40 21.06 -15.78
CA VAL A 165 -2.18 21.77 -14.51
C VAL A 165 -2.04 23.25 -14.81
N LYS A 166 -2.86 24.07 -14.14
CA LYS A 166 -2.80 25.53 -14.20
C LYS A 166 -2.29 26.12 -12.89
N ALA A 167 -1.59 27.24 -12.98
CA ALA A 167 -1.25 28.12 -11.86
C ALA A 167 -1.42 29.57 -12.32
N GLY A 168 -2.18 30.38 -11.58
CA GLY A 168 -2.53 31.75 -12.01
C GLY A 168 -3.30 31.77 -13.33
N GLY A 169 -4.10 30.73 -13.61
CA GLY A 169 -4.81 30.55 -14.88
C GLY A 169 -3.93 30.19 -16.08
N LYS A 170 -2.62 30.03 -15.91
CA LYS A 170 -1.68 29.64 -16.99
C LYS A 170 -1.35 28.17 -16.89
N VAL A 171 -1.28 27.49 -18.04
CA VAL A 171 -0.84 26.08 -18.09
C VAL A 171 0.64 26.00 -17.71
N VAL A 172 0.94 25.26 -16.65
CA VAL A 172 2.30 25.01 -16.15
C VAL A 172 2.78 23.59 -16.41
N ALA A 173 1.84 22.65 -16.62
CA ALA A 173 2.14 21.30 -17.09
C ALA A 173 0.96 20.76 -17.92
N GLU A 174 1.28 20.02 -18.98
CA GLU A 174 0.30 19.29 -19.79
C GLU A 174 0.93 17.98 -20.24
N VAL A 175 0.32 16.85 -19.87
CA VAL A 175 0.84 15.53 -20.17
C VAL A 175 -0.30 14.54 -20.44
N PRO A 176 -0.17 13.63 -21.41
CA PRO A 176 -1.11 12.51 -21.55
C PRO A 176 -1.12 11.65 -20.29
N ALA A 177 -2.31 11.39 -19.72
CA ALA A 177 -2.43 10.69 -18.44
C ALA A 177 -1.81 9.27 -18.49
N ARG A 178 -2.04 8.54 -19.59
CA ARG A 178 -1.54 7.17 -19.78
C ARG A 178 -0.02 7.08 -19.77
N LEU A 179 0.69 8.10 -20.28
CA LEU A 179 2.16 8.08 -20.33
C LEU A 179 2.81 8.08 -18.94
N LEU A 180 2.13 8.66 -17.93
CA LEU A 180 2.63 8.67 -16.56
C LEU A 180 2.10 7.52 -15.70
N ALA A 181 0.98 6.89 -16.10
CA ALA A 181 0.31 5.87 -15.29
C ALA A 181 0.52 4.44 -15.81
N ASP A 182 0.31 4.20 -17.11
CA ASP A 182 0.19 2.84 -17.66
C ASP A 182 1.24 2.52 -18.73
N ASP A 183 1.75 3.53 -19.46
CA ASP A 183 2.63 3.33 -20.61
C ASP A 183 4.11 3.53 -20.26
N ALA A 184 4.48 3.34 -18.99
CA ALA A 184 5.89 3.33 -18.57
C ALA A 184 6.63 2.16 -19.25
N PRO A 185 7.88 2.36 -19.72
CA PRO A 185 8.63 1.27 -20.35
C PRO A 185 8.81 0.07 -19.41
N VAL A 186 8.38 -1.10 -19.87
CA VAL A 186 8.65 -2.37 -19.19
C VAL A 186 10.02 -2.86 -19.63
N TYR A 187 10.88 -3.17 -18.65
CA TYR A 187 12.23 -3.63 -18.94
C TYR A 187 12.35 -5.13 -18.80
N GLU A 188 12.91 -5.78 -19.82
CA GLU A 188 13.43 -7.14 -19.69
C GLU A 188 14.84 -7.08 -19.07
N ARG A 189 15.15 -8.06 -18.21
CA ARG A 189 16.44 -8.15 -17.52
C ARG A 189 17.00 -9.55 -17.62
N GLU A 190 18.32 -9.63 -17.69
CA GLU A 190 19.03 -10.90 -17.58
C GLU A 190 18.84 -11.48 -16.18
N ALA A 191 18.49 -12.77 -16.10
CA ALA A 191 18.38 -13.51 -14.86
C ALA A 191 19.44 -14.62 -14.84
N LYS A 192 20.33 -14.58 -13.85
CA LYS A 192 21.43 -15.53 -13.70
C LYS A 192 21.31 -16.30 -12.39
N VAL A 193 21.43 -17.63 -12.45
CA VAL A 193 21.47 -18.45 -11.24
C VAL A 193 22.72 -18.11 -10.42
N PRO A 194 22.60 -17.85 -9.10
CA PRO A 194 23.75 -17.55 -8.26
C PRO A 194 24.79 -18.67 -8.26
N ALA A 195 26.07 -18.31 -8.46
CA ALA A 195 27.15 -19.31 -8.60
C ALA A 195 27.28 -20.24 -7.38
N LYS A 196 26.93 -19.75 -6.18
CA LYS A 196 27.02 -20.49 -4.91
C LYS A 196 25.69 -21.16 -4.49
N LEU A 197 24.65 -21.15 -5.33
CA LEU A 197 23.35 -21.71 -4.99
C LEU A 197 23.45 -23.19 -4.60
N ALA A 198 24.08 -24.01 -5.45
CA ALA A 198 24.21 -25.44 -5.21
C ALA A 198 25.02 -25.78 -3.94
N GLU A 199 26.05 -24.98 -3.65
CA GLU A 199 26.81 -25.11 -2.40
C GLU A 199 25.95 -24.77 -1.19
N ARG A 200 25.21 -23.66 -1.25
CA ARG A 200 24.31 -23.20 -0.20
C ARG A 200 23.20 -24.20 0.12
N GLN A 201 22.64 -24.85 -0.90
CA GLN A 201 21.59 -25.86 -0.76
C GLN A 201 22.10 -27.22 -0.30
N LYS A 202 23.42 -27.43 -0.19
CA LYS A 202 23.99 -28.70 0.21
C LYS A 202 23.76 -28.95 1.71
N LEU A 203 22.92 -29.93 2.01
CA LEU A 203 22.70 -30.40 3.38
C LEU A 203 23.88 -31.27 3.86
N ASP A 204 24.61 -30.79 4.86
CA ASP A 204 25.65 -31.55 5.56
C ASP A 204 25.30 -31.67 7.06
N LEU A 205 24.61 -32.75 7.41
CA LEU A 205 24.17 -33.00 8.79
C LEU A 205 25.33 -33.07 9.78
N LYS A 206 26.56 -33.42 9.35
CA LYS A 206 27.73 -33.49 10.24
C LYS A 206 28.22 -32.10 10.64
N LYS A 207 27.99 -31.08 9.81
CA LYS A 207 28.31 -29.68 10.12
C LYS A 207 27.24 -29.00 10.95
N ILE A 208 26.00 -29.49 10.86
CA ILE A 208 24.82 -28.88 11.51
C ILE A 208 24.56 -29.48 12.89
N LEU A 209 24.61 -30.80 13.01
CA LEU A 209 24.29 -31.49 14.25
C LEU A 209 25.54 -31.60 15.13
N PRO A 210 25.49 -31.13 16.38
CA PRO A 210 26.57 -31.38 17.32
C PRO A 210 26.68 -32.89 17.59
N GLY A 211 27.90 -33.39 17.78
CA GLY A 211 28.11 -34.81 18.13
C GLY A 211 27.41 -35.24 19.43
N GLN A 212 27.10 -34.28 20.31
CA GLN A 212 26.23 -34.46 21.48
C GLN A 212 25.26 -33.27 21.59
N PRO A 213 23.97 -33.44 21.26
CA PRO A 213 22.98 -32.36 21.35
C PRO A 213 22.64 -32.02 22.80
N ARG A 214 22.55 -30.72 23.10
CA ARG A 214 22.19 -30.22 24.43
C ARG A 214 20.76 -29.71 24.38
N VAL A 215 19.82 -30.64 24.19
CA VAL A 215 18.40 -30.36 23.88
C VAL A 215 17.79 -29.27 24.76
N ARG A 216 17.99 -29.33 26.08
CA ARG A 216 17.47 -28.32 27.01
C ARG A 216 18.04 -26.93 26.73
N GLU A 217 19.36 -26.83 26.54
CA GLU A 217 20.02 -25.56 26.28
C GLU A 217 19.65 -25.00 24.91
N ASP A 218 19.59 -25.86 23.90
CA ASP A 218 19.27 -25.47 22.53
C ASP A 218 17.81 -25.01 22.42
N LEU A 219 16.88 -25.66 23.12
CA LEU A 219 15.49 -25.21 23.25
C LEU A 219 15.40 -23.84 23.94
N LEU A 220 16.15 -23.63 25.02
CA LEU A 220 16.18 -22.34 25.72
C LEU A 220 16.75 -21.22 24.83
N LYS A 221 17.77 -21.52 24.01
CA LYS A 221 18.30 -20.57 23.02
C LYS A 221 17.25 -20.23 21.96
N LEU A 222 16.52 -21.23 21.46
CA LEU A 222 15.45 -21.01 20.49
C LEU A 222 14.33 -20.16 21.10
N ALA A 223 13.91 -20.44 22.33
CA ALA A 223 12.88 -19.67 23.02
C ALA A 223 13.32 -18.22 23.35
N ALA A 224 14.62 -17.99 23.56
CA ALA A 224 15.19 -16.67 23.83
C ALA A 224 15.51 -15.85 22.56
N SER A 225 15.54 -16.49 21.39
CA SER A 225 15.83 -15.82 20.12
C SER A 225 14.71 -14.83 19.76
N PRO A 226 15.00 -13.59 19.35
CA PRO A 226 13.99 -12.65 18.89
C PRO A 226 13.12 -13.14 17.71
N ALA A 227 13.63 -14.09 16.91
CA ALA A 227 12.91 -14.63 15.76
C ALA A 227 11.75 -15.57 16.16
N THR A 228 11.94 -16.34 17.23
CA THR A 228 11.08 -17.46 17.66
C THR A 228 10.51 -17.31 19.07
N GLY A 229 11.05 -16.37 19.86
CA GLY A 229 10.59 -16.04 21.19
C GLY A 229 9.33 -15.18 21.19
N SER A 230 8.88 -14.82 22.40
CA SER A 230 7.64 -14.05 22.58
C SER A 230 7.72 -12.67 21.95
N ARG A 231 6.76 -12.37 21.06
CA ARG A 231 6.55 -11.04 20.47
C ARG A 231 5.66 -10.14 21.35
N ARG A 232 5.43 -10.52 22.62
CA ARG A 232 4.54 -9.82 23.56
C ARG A 232 4.86 -8.34 23.75
N TRP A 233 6.14 -8.00 23.75
CA TRP A 233 6.57 -6.61 23.88
C TRP A 233 6.08 -5.75 22.70
N VAL A 234 5.95 -6.31 21.49
CA VAL A 234 5.46 -5.59 20.31
C VAL A 234 3.98 -5.28 20.49
N TRP A 235 3.14 -6.31 20.63
CA TRP A 235 1.69 -6.11 20.58
C TRP A 235 1.09 -5.49 21.86
N ASN A 236 1.82 -5.44 22.98
CA ASN A 236 1.39 -4.70 24.17
C ASN A 236 1.45 -3.18 24.00
N GLN A 237 2.15 -2.69 22.96
CA GLN A 237 2.22 -1.26 22.67
C GLN A 237 1.01 -0.75 21.89
N TYR A 238 0.18 -1.65 21.38
CA TYR A 238 -0.97 -1.33 20.54
C TYR A 238 -2.27 -1.75 21.21
N ASP A 239 -3.32 -0.98 20.96
CA ASP A 239 -4.67 -1.43 21.27
C ASP A 239 -5.12 -2.52 20.29
N HIS A 240 -5.84 -3.50 20.80
CA HIS A 240 -6.44 -4.59 20.02
C HIS A 240 -7.89 -4.82 20.41
N MET A 241 -8.54 -3.83 21.05
CA MET A 241 -9.86 -3.95 21.64
C MET A 241 -10.83 -2.84 21.20
N VAL A 242 -10.35 -1.76 20.59
CA VAL A 242 -11.19 -0.69 20.01
C VAL A 242 -12.16 -1.28 18.99
N GLY A 243 -13.45 -0.96 19.17
CA GLY A 243 -14.56 -1.54 18.42
C GLY A 243 -15.06 -2.88 18.95
N LEU A 244 -14.35 -3.53 19.88
CA LEU A 244 -14.70 -4.83 20.52
C LEU A 244 -15.04 -5.94 19.51
N ARG A 245 -14.30 -5.94 18.39
CA ARG A 245 -14.46 -6.89 17.27
C ARG A 245 -13.38 -7.97 17.22
N THR A 246 -12.32 -7.87 18.03
CA THR A 246 -11.25 -8.86 18.08
C THR A 246 -11.72 -10.11 18.83
N VAL A 247 -11.74 -11.25 18.13
CA VAL A 247 -12.11 -12.56 18.69
C VAL A 247 -10.85 -13.30 19.11
N VAL A 248 -9.85 -13.38 18.22
CA VAL A 248 -8.54 -13.95 18.53
C VAL A 248 -7.53 -12.81 18.64
N ARG A 249 -6.92 -12.68 19.83
CA ARG A 249 -5.95 -11.63 20.16
C ARG A 249 -4.55 -11.95 19.65
N PRO A 250 -3.64 -10.95 19.57
CA PRO A 250 -2.24 -11.17 19.21
C PRO A 250 -1.56 -12.28 20.03
N GLY A 251 -0.67 -13.05 19.39
CA GLY A 251 0.02 -14.20 19.99
C GLY A 251 -0.48 -15.57 19.52
N SER A 252 -1.52 -15.59 18.67
CA SER A 252 -1.96 -16.77 17.90
C SER A 252 -1.39 -16.74 16.47
N ASP A 253 -1.58 -17.82 15.73
CA ASP A 253 -1.13 -17.99 14.33
C ASP A 253 -1.90 -17.11 13.33
N ALA A 254 -3.11 -16.65 13.70
CA ALA A 254 -3.90 -15.71 12.92
C ALA A 254 -4.71 -14.77 13.83
N ALA A 255 -4.92 -13.54 13.38
CA ALA A 255 -5.89 -12.63 13.99
C ALA A 255 -7.28 -12.90 13.43
N VAL A 256 -8.30 -12.93 14.29
CA VAL A 256 -9.70 -13.14 13.88
C VAL A 256 -10.56 -12.00 14.38
N LEU A 257 -11.23 -11.33 13.46
CA LEU A 257 -12.16 -10.23 13.73
C LEU A 257 -13.58 -10.66 13.40
N ARG A 258 -14.56 -10.24 14.21
CA ARG A 258 -15.99 -10.34 13.88
C ARG A 258 -16.48 -9.04 13.26
N ILE A 259 -17.22 -9.16 12.17
CA ILE A 259 -17.86 -8.05 11.47
C ILE A 259 -19.36 -8.28 11.49
N GLU A 260 -20.10 -7.25 11.90
CA GLU A 260 -21.56 -7.32 11.90
C GLU A 260 -22.08 -7.23 10.47
N LYS A 261 -23.02 -8.11 10.12
CA LYS A 261 -23.65 -8.10 8.81
C LYS A 261 -24.79 -7.07 8.80
N PRO A 262 -25.06 -6.42 7.65
CA PRO A 262 -26.31 -5.70 7.46
C PRO A 262 -27.50 -6.63 7.74
N GLY A 263 -28.43 -6.20 8.61
CA GLY A 263 -29.57 -7.03 9.04
C GLY A 263 -29.29 -7.96 10.23
N GLY A 264 -28.10 -7.90 10.82
CA GLY A 264 -27.75 -8.59 12.06
C GLY A 264 -26.96 -9.89 11.89
N GLY A 265 -26.38 -10.34 13.01
CA GLY A 265 -25.48 -11.48 13.05
C GLY A 265 -24.04 -11.13 12.64
N TRP A 266 -23.15 -12.12 12.75
CA TRP A 266 -21.71 -11.91 12.60
C TRP A 266 -21.13 -12.74 11.45
N VAL A 267 -20.12 -12.19 10.79
CA VAL A 267 -19.16 -12.93 9.96
C VAL A 267 -17.78 -12.77 10.59
N HIS A 268 -16.91 -13.77 10.43
CA HIS A 268 -15.56 -13.73 10.96
C HIS A 268 -14.57 -13.63 9.80
N VAL A 269 -13.57 -12.75 9.94
CA VAL A 269 -12.48 -12.58 8.99
C VAL A 269 -11.18 -12.89 9.73
N ALA A 270 -10.43 -13.83 9.18
CA ALA A 270 -9.11 -14.20 9.69
C ALA A 270 -8.02 -13.63 8.78
N MET A 271 -6.92 -13.20 9.37
CA MET A 271 -5.75 -12.69 8.67
C MET A 271 -4.47 -13.19 9.34
N THR A 272 -3.46 -13.48 8.53
CA THR A 272 -2.12 -13.86 8.98
C THR A 272 -1.07 -13.22 8.06
N LEU A 273 0.16 -13.16 8.53
CA LEU A 273 1.29 -12.60 7.80
C LEU A 273 2.51 -13.49 8.02
N ASP A 274 3.04 -14.02 6.93
CA ASP A 274 4.18 -14.93 6.95
C ASP A 274 5.31 -14.42 6.08
N GLY A 275 6.54 -14.57 6.57
CA GLY A 275 7.73 -14.05 5.93
C GLY A 275 8.98 -14.68 6.51
N ASN A 276 9.65 -15.51 5.72
CA ASN A 276 10.89 -16.18 6.10
C ASN A 276 11.96 -15.98 5.03
N GLY A 277 12.65 -14.84 5.13
CA GLY A 277 13.74 -14.49 4.22
C GLY A 277 14.89 -15.50 4.22
N ARG A 278 15.04 -16.34 5.26
CA ARG A 278 16.07 -17.41 5.24
C ARG A 278 15.71 -18.52 4.28
N TRP A 279 14.44 -18.93 4.22
CA TRP A 279 14.00 -19.95 3.25
C TRP A 279 14.16 -19.42 1.83
N CYS A 280 13.67 -18.21 1.56
CA CYS A 280 13.82 -17.58 0.24
C CYS A 280 15.29 -17.34 -0.12
N ALA A 281 16.15 -17.02 0.85
CA ALA A 281 17.57 -16.90 0.63
C ALA A 281 18.26 -18.24 0.40
N GLN A 282 17.68 -19.39 0.78
CA GLN A 282 18.24 -20.71 0.45
C GLN A 282 17.78 -21.14 -0.95
N ASP A 283 16.48 -21.09 -1.18
CA ASP A 283 15.81 -21.36 -2.44
C ASP A 283 14.62 -20.39 -2.59
N PRO A 284 14.67 -19.41 -3.50
CA PRO A 284 13.60 -18.42 -3.62
C PRO A 284 12.27 -19.02 -4.06
N ARG A 285 12.28 -20.03 -4.94
CA ARG A 285 11.05 -20.64 -5.47
C ARG A 285 10.37 -21.50 -4.41
N GLU A 286 11.13 -22.42 -3.81
CA GLU A 286 10.60 -23.30 -2.76
C GLU A 286 10.33 -22.53 -1.46
N GLY A 287 11.14 -21.53 -1.15
CA GLY A 287 10.92 -20.61 -0.04
C GLY A 287 9.59 -19.87 -0.16
N SER A 288 9.31 -19.25 -1.31
CA SER A 288 8.03 -18.56 -1.55
C SER A 288 6.83 -19.49 -1.49
N LYS A 289 6.94 -20.71 -2.03
CA LYS A 289 5.87 -21.72 -1.89
C LYS A 289 5.60 -22.05 -0.41
N ALA A 290 6.65 -22.22 0.37
CA ALA A 290 6.56 -22.50 1.79
C ALA A 290 5.89 -21.36 2.56
N LEU A 291 6.12 -20.09 2.19
CA LEU A 291 5.45 -18.93 2.81
C LEU A 291 3.94 -18.94 2.57
N VAL A 292 3.51 -19.15 1.32
CA VAL A 292 2.07 -19.23 1.01
C VAL A 292 1.43 -20.41 1.73
N ALA A 293 2.11 -21.56 1.76
CA ALA A 293 1.63 -22.75 2.47
C ALA A 293 1.57 -22.53 4.00
N GLU A 294 2.51 -21.78 4.59
CA GLU A 294 2.50 -21.39 6.00
C GLU A 294 1.30 -20.49 6.32
N ALA A 295 1.06 -19.46 5.51
CA ALA A 295 -0.11 -18.58 5.65
C ALA A 295 -1.43 -19.34 5.54
N CYS A 296 -1.55 -20.24 4.56
CA CYS A 296 -2.72 -21.10 4.43
C CYS A 296 -2.92 -21.99 5.67
N ARG A 297 -1.82 -22.55 6.20
CA ARG A 297 -1.84 -23.41 7.38
C ARG A 297 -2.24 -22.63 8.64
N ASN A 298 -1.70 -21.45 8.84
CA ASN A 298 -2.02 -20.57 9.97
C ASN A 298 -3.52 -20.22 9.97
N LEU A 299 -4.09 -19.87 8.81
CA LEU A 299 -5.52 -19.62 8.66
C LEU A 299 -6.36 -20.89 8.91
N ALA A 300 -5.96 -22.04 8.36
CA ALA A 300 -6.66 -23.30 8.55
C ALA A 300 -6.67 -23.73 10.03
N CYS A 301 -5.55 -23.57 10.74
CA CYS A 301 -5.44 -23.83 12.18
C CYS A 301 -6.35 -22.92 13.02
N ALA A 302 -6.64 -21.70 12.53
CA ALA A 302 -7.62 -20.79 13.14
C ALA A 302 -9.08 -21.12 12.74
N GLY A 303 -9.31 -22.17 11.94
CA GLY A 303 -10.64 -22.56 11.44
C GLY A 303 -11.15 -21.73 10.27
N ALA A 304 -10.27 -20.95 9.62
CA ALA A 304 -10.62 -20.13 8.47
C ALA A 304 -10.32 -20.84 7.14
N VAL A 305 -11.05 -20.43 6.11
CA VAL A 305 -10.76 -20.81 4.72
C VAL A 305 -10.02 -19.64 4.07
N PRO A 306 -8.78 -19.82 3.57
CA PRO A 306 -8.08 -18.76 2.84
C PRO A 306 -8.88 -18.34 1.59
N LEU A 307 -9.02 -17.03 1.36
CA LEU A 307 -9.83 -16.47 0.25
C LEU A 307 -9.01 -15.69 -0.78
N GLY A 308 -7.78 -15.32 -0.44
CA GLY A 308 -6.90 -14.52 -1.28
C GLY A 308 -5.68 -14.09 -0.48
N LEU A 309 -4.71 -13.50 -1.16
CA LEU A 309 -3.50 -13.00 -0.53
C LEU A 309 -3.10 -11.63 -1.07
N THR A 310 -2.29 -10.95 -0.28
CA THR A 310 -1.51 -9.78 -0.71
C THR A 310 -0.04 -10.09 -0.53
N ASP A 311 0.79 -9.74 -1.50
CA ASP A 311 2.22 -9.93 -1.44
C ASP A 311 2.96 -8.61 -1.15
N ASN A 312 4.17 -8.73 -0.60
CA ASN A 312 5.06 -7.60 -0.37
C ASN A 312 6.49 -8.06 -0.70
N LEU A 313 6.90 -7.85 -1.94
CA LEU A 313 8.12 -8.35 -2.55
C LEU A 313 9.30 -7.43 -2.18
N ASN A 314 10.16 -7.91 -1.29
CA ASN A 314 11.31 -7.15 -0.82
C ASN A 314 12.60 -7.81 -1.32
N TYR A 315 13.16 -7.28 -2.41
CA TYR A 315 14.37 -7.78 -3.05
C TYR A 315 15.41 -6.67 -3.20
N GLY A 316 16.66 -7.06 -3.45
CA GLY A 316 17.73 -6.11 -3.74
C GLY A 316 17.62 -5.51 -5.14
N ASN A 317 18.66 -4.81 -5.57
CA ASN A 317 18.71 -4.14 -6.86
C ASN A 317 18.53 -5.14 -8.04
N PRO A 318 17.46 -4.99 -8.86
CA PRO A 318 17.18 -5.90 -9.98
C PRO A 318 18.13 -5.70 -11.18
N HIS A 319 19.05 -4.75 -11.13
CA HIS A 319 20.13 -4.64 -12.12
C HIS A 319 21.22 -5.72 -11.93
N ASP A 320 21.31 -6.34 -10.75
CA ASP A 320 22.13 -7.53 -10.55
C ASP A 320 21.37 -8.77 -11.09
N PRO A 321 21.91 -9.48 -12.11
CA PRO A 321 21.24 -10.65 -12.67
C PRO A 321 20.96 -11.77 -11.66
N GLU A 322 21.77 -11.91 -10.60
CA GLU A 322 21.54 -12.91 -9.55
C GLU A 322 20.38 -12.53 -8.63
N ILE A 323 20.18 -11.24 -8.38
CA ILE A 323 19.06 -10.72 -7.58
C ILE A 323 17.77 -10.70 -8.39
N PHE A 324 17.83 -10.32 -9.67
CA PHE A 324 16.68 -10.40 -10.55
C PHE A 324 16.20 -11.85 -10.73
N TRP A 325 17.14 -12.80 -10.81
CA TRP A 325 16.80 -14.23 -10.78
C TRP A 325 16.07 -14.62 -9.49
N GLN A 326 16.52 -14.17 -8.31
CA GLN A 326 15.85 -14.44 -7.04
C GLN A 326 14.42 -13.86 -7.00
N LEU A 327 14.23 -12.63 -7.45
CA LEU A 327 12.91 -12.00 -7.58
C LEU A 327 11.99 -12.85 -8.47
N ARG A 328 12.46 -13.20 -9.67
CA ARG A 328 11.70 -14.01 -10.63
C ARG A 328 11.29 -15.35 -10.03
N GLU A 329 12.25 -16.11 -9.49
CA GLU A 329 11.95 -17.41 -8.90
C GLU A 329 11.04 -17.30 -7.67
N GLY A 330 11.18 -16.24 -6.88
CA GLY A 330 10.30 -15.97 -5.74
C GLY A 330 8.85 -15.70 -6.16
N VAL A 331 8.65 -14.91 -7.21
CA VAL A 331 7.31 -14.64 -7.80
C VAL A 331 6.72 -15.91 -8.42
N GLU A 332 7.50 -16.67 -9.19
CA GLU A 332 7.06 -17.93 -9.79
C GLU A 332 6.67 -18.98 -8.73
N GLY A 333 7.47 -19.08 -7.66
CA GLY A 333 7.17 -19.97 -6.54
C GLY A 333 5.87 -19.59 -5.83
N MET A 334 5.65 -18.30 -5.61
CA MET A 334 4.39 -17.80 -5.04
C MET A 334 3.21 -18.10 -5.98
N ALA A 335 3.34 -17.82 -7.28
CA ALA A 335 2.29 -18.05 -8.27
C ALA A 335 1.92 -19.55 -8.42
N GLU A 336 2.89 -20.45 -8.27
CA GLU A 336 2.63 -21.90 -8.20
C GLU A 336 1.81 -22.27 -6.97
N ALA A 337 2.19 -21.77 -5.79
CA ALA A 337 1.45 -22.05 -4.56
C ALA A 337 0.04 -21.45 -4.61
N CYS A 338 -0.12 -20.24 -5.14
CA CYS A 338 -1.43 -19.63 -5.38
C CYS A 338 -2.32 -20.52 -6.25
N ARG A 339 -1.78 -21.03 -7.37
CA ARG A 339 -2.50 -21.95 -8.25
C ARG A 339 -2.87 -23.27 -7.57
N PHE A 340 -2.00 -23.78 -6.70
CA PHE A 340 -2.26 -25.01 -5.94
C PHE A 340 -3.38 -24.82 -4.89
N PHE A 341 -3.37 -23.71 -4.15
CA PHE A 341 -4.36 -23.43 -3.11
C PHE A 341 -5.62 -22.73 -3.62
N ASP A 342 -5.71 -22.46 -4.93
CA ASP A 342 -6.79 -21.68 -5.56
C ASP A 342 -6.97 -20.29 -4.92
N LEU A 343 -5.85 -19.59 -4.73
CA LEU A 343 -5.82 -18.27 -4.10
C LEU A 343 -5.51 -17.15 -5.09
N PRO A 344 -6.42 -16.19 -5.27
CA PRO A 344 -6.10 -14.98 -6.03
C PRO A 344 -5.17 -14.06 -5.25
N VAL A 345 -4.22 -13.45 -5.95
CA VAL A 345 -3.49 -12.28 -5.46
C VAL A 345 -4.39 -11.06 -5.69
N THR A 346 -4.82 -10.40 -4.61
CA THR A 346 -5.79 -9.30 -4.66
C THR A 346 -5.16 -7.90 -4.61
N GLY A 347 -3.86 -7.84 -4.36
CA GLY A 347 -3.05 -6.63 -4.28
C GLY A 347 -1.63 -6.99 -3.84
N GLY A 348 -0.70 -6.06 -3.94
CA GLY A 348 0.68 -6.28 -3.50
C GLY A 348 1.55 -5.04 -3.66
N ASN A 349 2.82 -5.18 -3.26
CA ASN A 349 3.86 -4.16 -3.39
C ASN A 349 5.20 -4.79 -3.76
#